data_AF-A0A8J3VKX5-F1
#
_entry.id   AF-A0A8J3VKX5-F1
#
_cell.length_a   1.000
_cell.length_b   1.000
_cell.length_c   1.000
_cell.angle_alpha   90.00
_cell.angle_beta   90.00
_cell.angle_gamma   90.00
#
_symmetry.space_group_name_H-M   'P 1'
#
loop_
_entity.id
_entity.type
_entity.pdbx_description
1 polymer ?
#
loop_
_entity_poly.entity_id
_entity_poly.type
_entity_poly.pdbx_seq_one_letter_code
_entity_poly.pdbx_strand_id
1 'polypeptide(L)'
;MAGGMSWTLRRFQIVTAVSIAVGWTIFWLVSVVFFGQPPQTAMYALVFSTVSWAGAALLVLRRWWSATGSGMASMDPPGRLLTAAVAALPERRRGWGMAMISELSEVKGRSARWRFALSSVRATLWLPATAAWPVFALVAGVVVAAALMAGPAVGARMPELHVFTVCFVGIFGAFVIVTLARSVRVSLSRLLPALLVTVAVAAAVIMTVIFLRRDPGAAVHLTPGWSVFLAAVLAGCLWAAVAAPQPERISRFAPYLGVGAALACVGGFWLLSRVAYTPRLTEALGQLPALLAVLWLLFVPTVSVFVVALAAASKGRSYHSGLWAGIWAGIASAPLMYGLWLYGSLHMYRINGGLFLFGDGAPEAENLSAALSFCLLLLVVFGPPFAVFGAATGLRLSHDPANSVSPQAK
;
A
#
# COMPACT_ATOMS: atom_id res chain seq x y z
N MET A 1 -26.62 -35.22 17.59
CA MET A 1 -26.76 -33.79 17.98
C MET A 1 -25.46 -33.07 17.67
N ALA A 2 -25.36 -32.42 16.50
CA ALA A 2 -24.19 -31.60 16.17
C ALA A 2 -24.43 -30.22 16.77
N GLY A 3 -23.73 -29.87 17.86
CA GLY A 3 -23.78 -28.55 18.47
C GLY A 3 -23.45 -27.49 17.44
N GLY A 4 -24.48 -26.79 16.95
CA GLY A 4 -24.33 -25.74 15.96
C GLY A 4 -23.47 -24.63 16.52
N MET A 5 -22.21 -24.57 16.08
CA MET A 5 -21.31 -23.48 16.44
C MET A 5 -21.90 -22.16 15.93
N SER A 6 -22.48 -21.38 16.84
CA SER A 6 -22.88 -20.00 16.55
C SER A 6 -21.63 -19.17 16.29
N TRP A 7 -21.48 -18.71 15.05
CA TRP A 7 -20.38 -17.83 14.66
C TRP A 7 -20.69 -16.42 15.16
N THR A 8 -20.06 -16.03 16.26
CA THR A 8 -20.16 -14.68 16.82
C THR A 8 -19.08 -13.76 16.24
N LEU A 9 -19.31 -12.45 16.23
CA LEU A 9 -18.30 -11.44 15.86
C LEU A 9 -16.96 -11.69 16.57
N ARG A 10 -17.01 -12.09 17.86
CA ARG A 10 -15.83 -12.43 18.66
C ARG A 10 -14.99 -13.56 18.05
N ARG A 11 -15.62 -14.58 17.47
CA ARG A 11 -14.91 -15.68 16.80
C ARG A 11 -14.22 -15.20 15.53
N PHE A 12 -14.89 -14.40 14.69
CA PHE A 12 -14.27 -13.81 13.50
C PHE A 12 -13.09 -12.90 13.87
N GLN A 13 -13.22 -12.12 14.94
CA GLN A 13 -12.14 -11.28 15.45
C GLN A 13 -10.93 -12.11 15.88
N ILE A 14 -11.14 -13.17 16.67
CA ILE A 14 -10.07 -14.07 17.11
C ILE A 14 -9.40 -14.73 15.89
N VAL A 15 -10.18 -15.31 14.97
CA VAL A 15 -9.62 -15.98 13.78
C VAL A 15 -8.83 -14.99 12.92
N THR A 16 -9.32 -13.76 12.73
CA THR A 16 -8.61 -12.72 11.96
C THR A 16 -7.30 -12.32 12.64
N ALA A 17 -7.32 -12.05 13.94
CA ALA A 17 -6.13 -11.68 14.70
C ALA A 17 -5.08 -12.80 14.71
N VAL A 18 -5.51 -14.06 14.93
CA VAL A 18 -4.65 -15.23 14.89
C VAL A 18 -4.06 -15.44 13.50
N SER A 19 -4.86 -15.32 12.43
CA SER A 19 -4.37 -15.48 11.06
C SER A 19 -3.30 -14.44 10.70
N ILE A 20 -3.48 -13.19 11.16
CA ILE A 20 -2.50 -12.13 10.96
C ILE A 20 -1.23 -12.40 11.77
N ALA A 21 -1.36 -12.79 13.03
CA ALA A 21 -0.22 -13.13 13.88
C ALA A 21 0.57 -14.30 13.28
N VAL A 22 -0.09 -15.37 12.86
CA VAL A 22 0.55 -16.53 12.21
C VAL A 22 1.22 -16.12 10.89
N GLY A 23 0.55 -15.34 10.05
CA GLY A 23 1.12 -14.86 8.78
C GLY A 23 2.38 -14.03 9.00
N TRP A 24 2.39 -13.12 9.98
CA TRP A 24 3.56 -12.33 10.36
C TRP A 24 4.68 -13.17 10.96
N THR A 25 4.35 -14.14 11.81
CA THR A 25 5.32 -15.09 12.36
C THR A 25 5.99 -15.88 11.25
N ILE A 26 5.23 -16.41 10.29
CA ILE A 26 5.79 -17.14 9.14
C ILE A 26 6.67 -16.22 8.29
N PHE A 27 6.17 -15.03 7.93
CA PHE A 27 6.93 -14.05 7.17
C PHE A 27 8.27 -13.72 7.83
N TRP A 28 8.28 -13.58 9.16
CA TRP A 28 9.49 -13.31 9.90
C TRP A 28 10.42 -14.51 9.99
N LEU A 29 9.91 -15.70 10.25
CA LEU A 29 10.72 -16.92 10.24
C LEU A 29 11.42 -17.09 8.89
N VAL A 30 10.70 -16.89 7.78
CA VAL A 30 11.26 -16.86 6.43
C VAL A 30 12.33 -15.77 6.34
N SER A 31 12.03 -14.54 6.80
CA SER A 31 12.99 -13.44 6.75
C SER A 31 14.29 -13.74 7.52
N VAL A 32 14.20 -14.32 8.72
CA VAL A 32 15.37 -14.70 9.51
C VAL A 32 16.18 -15.81 8.84
N VAL A 33 15.49 -16.82 8.28
CA VAL A 33 16.15 -17.93 7.59
C VAL A 33 16.89 -17.45 6.34
N PHE A 34 16.32 -16.52 5.58
CA PHE A 34 16.90 -16.07 4.30
C PHE A 34 17.82 -14.85 4.42
N PHE A 35 17.69 -14.03 5.47
CA PHE A 35 18.44 -12.78 5.62
C PHE A 35 19.31 -12.72 6.88
N GLY A 36 19.33 -13.77 7.71
CA GLY A 36 20.19 -13.89 8.89
C GLY A 36 19.60 -13.31 10.18
N GLN A 37 20.44 -13.21 11.21
CA GLN A 37 20.08 -12.70 12.54
C GLN A 37 19.61 -11.24 12.42
N PRO A 38 18.36 -10.94 12.76
CA PRO A 38 17.85 -9.60 12.59
C PRO A 38 18.36 -8.71 13.73
N PRO A 39 18.70 -7.44 13.47
CA PRO A 39 19.09 -6.50 14.53
C PRO A 39 17.96 -6.37 15.57
N GLN A 40 18.28 -5.99 16.81
CA GLN A 40 17.29 -5.82 17.89
C GLN A 40 16.10 -4.92 17.47
N THR A 41 16.33 -3.98 16.55
CA THR A 41 15.30 -3.12 15.93
C THR A 41 14.20 -3.90 15.18
N ALA A 42 14.49 -5.09 14.69
CA ALA A 42 13.55 -5.93 13.98
C ALA A 42 12.50 -6.58 14.90
N MET A 43 12.81 -6.83 16.17
CA MET A 43 11.84 -7.35 17.13
C MET A 43 10.74 -6.32 17.40
N TYR A 44 11.13 -5.05 17.59
CA TYR A 44 10.17 -3.95 17.73
C TYR A 44 9.34 -3.75 16.47
N ALA A 45 9.98 -3.80 15.30
CA ALA A 45 9.27 -3.71 14.02
C ALA A 45 8.25 -4.84 13.86
N LEU A 46 8.56 -6.07 14.28
CA LEU A 46 7.64 -7.21 14.22
C LEU A 46 6.45 -7.08 15.17
N VAL A 47 6.71 -6.78 16.45
CA VAL A 47 5.62 -6.65 17.43
C VAL A 47 4.71 -5.50 17.03
N PHE A 48 5.29 -4.36 16.69
CA PHE A 48 4.52 -3.18 16.30
C PHE A 48 3.76 -3.38 14.98
N SER A 49 4.36 -4.02 13.99
CA SER A 49 3.67 -4.35 12.72
C SER A 49 2.54 -5.35 12.94
N THR A 50 2.77 -6.44 13.68
CA THR A 50 1.75 -7.46 13.96
C THR A 50 0.56 -6.85 14.70
N VAL A 51 0.81 -6.06 15.75
CA VAL A 51 -0.23 -5.40 16.54
C VAL A 51 -0.99 -4.37 15.71
N SER A 52 -0.30 -3.55 14.92
CA SER A 52 -0.96 -2.54 14.08
C SER A 52 -1.82 -3.18 12.98
N TRP A 53 -1.33 -4.22 12.31
CA TRP A 53 -2.12 -4.99 11.33
C TRP A 53 -3.33 -5.68 11.96
N ALA A 54 -3.16 -6.32 13.12
CA ALA A 54 -4.26 -6.94 13.84
C ALA A 54 -5.32 -5.89 14.22
N GLY A 55 -4.90 -4.76 14.79
CA GLY A 55 -5.80 -3.65 15.13
C GLY A 55 -6.55 -3.10 13.92
N ALA A 56 -5.85 -2.87 12.80
CA ALA A 56 -6.44 -2.39 11.57
C ALA A 56 -7.46 -3.37 10.98
N ALA A 57 -7.11 -4.65 10.90
CA ALA A 57 -8.00 -5.69 10.40
C ALA A 57 -9.25 -5.86 11.28
N LEU A 58 -9.09 -5.80 12.61
CA LEU A 58 -10.20 -5.84 13.55
C LEU A 58 -11.14 -4.63 13.39
N LEU A 59 -10.61 -3.44 13.10
CA LEU A 59 -11.42 -2.26 12.80
C LEU A 59 -12.18 -2.39 11.49
N VAL A 60 -11.51 -2.84 10.42
CA VAL A 60 -12.15 -3.12 9.11
C VAL A 60 -13.26 -4.14 9.30
N LEU A 61 -12.96 -5.26 9.97
CA LEU A 61 -13.91 -6.33 10.26
C LEU A 61 -15.10 -5.85 11.08
N ARG A 62 -14.86 -5.11 12.17
CA ARG A 62 -15.93 -4.57 13.02
C ARG A 62 -16.86 -3.66 12.23
N ARG A 63 -16.29 -2.79 11.40
CA ARG A 63 -17.05 -1.86 10.55
C ARG A 63 -17.86 -2.59 9.49
N TRP A 64 -17.23 -3.55 8.83
CA TRP A 64 -17.89 -4.39 7.84
C TRP A 64 -19.05 -5.18 8.49
N TRP A 65 -18.82 -5.73 9.68
CA TRP A 65 -19.84 -6.44 10.45
C TRP A 65 -20.97 -5.53 10.91
N SER A 66 -20.71 -4.28 11.32
CA SER A 66 -21.79 -3.35 11.68
C SER A 66 -22.66 -2.96 10.48
N ALA A 67 -22.08 -2.95 9.27
CA ALA A 67 -22.81 -2.58 8.06
C ALA A 67 -23.60 -3.76 7.46
N THR A 68 -23.09 -4.98 7.57
CA THR A 68 -23.63 -6.14 6.82
C THR A 68 -23.93 -7.35 7.70
N GLY A 69 -23.30 -7.45 8.88
CA GLY A 69 -23.29 -8.64 9.73
C GLY A 69 -24.56 -8.88 10.56
N SER A 70 -25.39 -7.85 10.80
CA SER A 70 -26.65 -8.01 11.53
C SER A 70 -27.60 -8.99 10.84
N GLY A 71 -27.67 -8.92 9.50
CA GLY A 71 -28.44 -9.87 8.67
C GLY A 71 -27.76 -11.22 8.45
N MET A 72 -26.43 -11.30 8.57
CA MET A 72 -25.70 -12.56 8.35
C MET A 72 -25.82 -13.55 9.51
N ALA A 73 -26.08 -13.09 10.72
CA ALA A 73 -26.15 -13.96 11.90
C ALA A 73 -27.24 -15.04 11.76
N SER A 74 -28.37 -14.71 11.13
CA SER A 74 -29.48 -15.62 10.87
C SER A 74 -29.29 -16.52 9.64
N MET A 75 -28.35 -16.19 8.75
CA MET A 75 -28.09 -16.96 7.53
C MET A 75 -27.33 -18.27 7.84
N ASP A 76 -27.51 -19.27 6.99
CA ASP A 76 -26.71 -20.50 7.03
C ASP A 76 -25.28 -20.24 6.48
N PRO A 77 -24.28 -21.10 6.78
CA PRO A 77 -22.90 -20.88 6.37
C PRO A 77 -22.65 -20.55 4.88
N PRO A 78 -23.25 -21.23 3.89
CA PRO A 78 -23.09 -20.85 2.48
C PRO A 78 -23.74 -19.49 2.18
N GLY A 79 -24.88 -19.18 2.80
CA GLY A 79 -25.52 -17.86 2.71
C GLY A 79 -24.63 -16.74 3.24
N ARG A 80 -23.92 -16.97 4.35
CA ARG A 80 -22.95 -16.00 4.89
C ARG A 80 -21.76 -15.79 3.95
N LEU A 81 -21.19 -16.86 3.41
CA LEU A 81 -20.06 -16.76 2.47
C LEU A 81 -20.46 -15.97 1.23
N LEU A 82 -21.61 -16.30 0.63
CA LEU A 82 -22.10 -15.60 -0.56
C LEU A 82 -22.45 -14.15 -0.26
N THR A 83 -23.16 -13.88 0.84
CA THR A 83 -23.49 -12.51 1.27
C THR A 83 -22.24 -11.69 1.52
N ALA A 84 -21.21 -12.30 2.10
CA ALA A 84 -19.93 -11.63 2.32
C ALA A 84 -19.22 -11.29 1.00
N ALA A 85 -19.22 -12.22 0.04
CA ALA A 85 -18.66 -11.99 -1.29
C ALA A 85 -19.44 -10.91 -2.06
N VAL A 86 -20.77 -10.94 -1.99
CA VAL A 86 -21.65 -9.94 -2.62
C VAL A 86 -21.48 -8.56 -1.99
N ALA A 87 -21.27 -8.48 -0.67
CA ALA A 87 -20.98 -7.22 0.01
C ALA A 87 -19.67 -6.57 -0.49
N ALA A 88 -18.72 -7.39 -0.96
CA ALA A 88 -17.47 -6.94 -1.57
C ALA A 88 -17.61 -6.58 -3.06
N LEU A 89 -18.74 -6.87 -3.72
CA LEU A 89 -18.94 -6.54 -5.12
C LEU A 89 -19.08 -5.03 -5.37
N PRO A 90 -18.66 -4.55 -6.56
CA PRO A 90 -18.97 -3.20 -7.03
C PRO A 90 -20.48 -2.94 -7.07
N GLU A 91 -20.90 -1.69 -6.81
CA GLU A 91 -22.32 -1.26 -6.76
C GLU A 91 -23.13 -1.74 -7.97
N ARG A 92 -22.58 -1.58 -9.17
CA ARG A 92 -23.20 -1.99 -10.45
C ARG A 92 -23.56 -3.48 -10.51
N ARG A 93 -22.86 -4.33 -9.75
CA ARG A 93 -23.08 -5.78 -9.69
C ARG A 93 -23.78 -6.22 -8.41
N ARG A 94 -24.15 -5.29 -7.52
CA ARG A 94 -24.93 -5.64 -6.32
C ARG A 94 -26.31 -6.19 -6.68
N GLY A 95 -26.94 -5.71 -7.74
CA GLY A 95 -28.20 -6.27 -8.24
C GLY A 95 -28.07 -7.77 -8.57
N TRP A 96 -27.05 -8.13 -9.35
CA TRP A 96 -26.72 -9.54 -9.63
C TRP A 96 -26.41 -10.33 -8.35
N GLY A 97 -25.61 -9.76 -7.45
CA GLY A 97 -25.24 -10.44 -6.20
C GLY A 97 -26.45 -10.69 -5.30
N MET A 98 -27.38 -9.73 -5.20
CA MET A 98 -28.63 -9.89 -4.47
C MET A 98 -29.52 -10.95 -5.11
N ALA A 99 -29.57 -11.03 -6.44
CA ALA A 99 -30.25 -12.11 -7.15
C ALA A 99 -29.66 -13.49 -6.80
N MET A 100 -28.32 -13.62 -6.77
CA MET A 100 -27.67 -14.89 -6.36
C MET A 100 -27.97 -15.26 -4.89
N ILE A 101 -28.05 -14.28 -3.99
CA ILE A 101 -28.47 -14.54 -2.60
C ILE A 101 -29.93 -15.03 -2.55
N SER A 102 -30.80 -14.44 -3.37
CA SER A 102 -32.20 -14.87 -3.51
C SER A 102 -32.30 -16.29 -4.06
N GLU A 103 -31.59 -16.61 -5.14
CA GLU A 103 -31.56 -17.96 -5.73
C GLU A 103 -31.02 -18.99 -4.75
N LEU A 104 -30.00 -18.65 -3.95
CA LEU A 104 -29.49 -19.54 -2.91
C LEU A 104 -30.58 -19.92 -1.89
N SER A 105 -31.59 -19.08 -1.66
CA SER A 105 -32.71 -19.40 -0.79
C SER A 105 -33.60 -20.53 -1.33
N GLU A 106 -33.68 -20.67 -2.66
CA GLU A 106 -34.44 -21.71 -3.35
C GLU A 106 -33.69 -23.04 -3.47
N VAL A 107 -32.35 -23.02 -3.42
CA VAL A 107 -31.52 -24.23 -3.48
C VAL A 107 -31.71 -25.09 -2.23
N LYS A 108 -32.30 -26.27 -2.42
CA LYS A 108 -32.51 -27.28 -1.38
C LYS A 108 -31.27 -28.18 -1.22
N GLY A 109 -30.95 -28.52 0.03
CA GLY A 109 -29.87 -29.45 0.37
C GLY A 109 -28.51 -28.78 0.61
N ARG A 110 -27.80 -29.23 1.66
CA ARG A 110 -26.56 -28.61 2.15
C ARG A 110 -25.43 -28.61 1.12
N SER A 111 -25.22 -29.72 0.42
CA SER A 111 -24.13 -29.84 -0.58
C SER A 111 -24.39 -28.96 -1.81
N ALA A 112 -25.64 -28.93 -2.31
CA ALA A 112 -26.02 -28.10 -3.45
C ALA A 112 -25.86 -26.60 -3.13
N ARG A 113 -26.29 -26.16 -1.93
CA ARG A 113 -26.11 -24.79 -1.46
C ARG A 113 -24.63 -24.37 -1.41
N TRP A 114 -23.75 -25.25 -0.94
CA TRP A 114 -22.30 -24.97 -0.94
C TRP A 114 -21.70 -24.88 -2.34
N ARG A 115 -22.07 -25.80 -3.25
CA ARG A 115 -21.62 -25.74 -4.64
C ARG A 115 -22.11 -24.48 -5.34
N PHE A 116 -23.38 -24.11 -5.12
CA PHE A 116 -23.94 -22.86 -5.63
C PHE A 116 -23.17 -21.66 -5.08
N ALA A 117 -23.04 -21.55 -3.75
CA ALA A 117 -22.34 -20.44 -3.13
C ALA A 117 -20.88 -20.34 -3.62
N LEU A 118 -20.14 -21.44 -3.65
CA LEU A 118 -18.75 -21.45 -4.14
C LEU A 118 -18.66 -21.12 -5.63
N SER A 119 -19.60 -21.60 -6.45
CA SER A 119 -19.67 -21.26 -7.88
C SER A 119 -19.97 -19.78 -8.08
N SER A 120 -20.92 -19.23 -7.33
CA SER A 120 -21.27 -17.81 -7.39
C SER A 120 -20.13 -16.93 -6.87
N VAL A 121 -19.46 -17.32 -5.77
CA VAL A 121 -18.24 -16.64 -5.30
C VAL A 121 -17.13 -16.72 -6.35
N ARG A 122 -16.92 -17.88 -6.97
CA ARG A 122 -15.97 -18.00 -8.07
C ARG A 122 -16.35 -17.08 -9.23
N ALA A 123 -17.62 -17.01 -9.62
CA ALA A 123 -18.10 -16.09 -10.63
C ALA A 123 -17.82 -14.62 -10.23
N THR A 124 -18.04 -14.24 -8.96
CA THR A 124 -17.68 -12.88 -8.49
C THR A 124 -16.20 -12.55 -8.65
N LEU A 125 -15.33 -13.55 -8.49
CA LEU A 125 -13.88 -13.39 -8.61
C LEU A 125 -13.40 -13.39 -10.07
N TRP A 126 -14.15 -14.01 -10.99
CA TRP A 126 -13.70 -14.33 -12.36
C TRP A 126 -14.41 -13.57 -13.49
N LEU A 127 -15.45 -12.79 -13.22
CA LEU A 127 -16.22 -12.14 -14.29
C LEU A 127 -15.42 -11.03 -15.00
N PRO A 128 -15.15 -11.15 -16.31
CA PRO A 128 -14.56 -10.08 -17.10
C PRO A 128 -15.54 -8.90 -17.25
N ALA A 129 -15.00 -7.72 -17.52
CA ALA A 129 -15.72 -6.48 -17.67
C ALA A 129 -15.53 -5.91 -19.07
N THR A 130 -16.55 -5.20 -19.55
CA THR A 130 -16.68 -4.74 -20.93
C THR A 130 -16.03 -3.36 -21.15
N ALA A 131 -15.01 -3.36 -22.02
CA ALA A 131 -14.47 -2.25 -22.82
C ALA A 131 -13.93 -0.98 -22.09
N ALA A 132 -12.60 -0.90 -21.97
CA ALA A 132 -11.82 0.34 -21.89
C ALA A 132 -10.35 0.09 -22.31
N TRP A 133 -10.10 -0.06 -23.61
CA TRP A 133 -8.81 -0.46 -24.20
C TRP A 133 -7.69 0.63 -24.27
N PRO A 134 -7.96 1.92 -24.57
CA PRO A 134 -6.89 2.80 -25.05
C PRO A 134 -5.93 3.35 -23.96
N VAL A 135 -6.40 3.58 -22.72
CA VAL A 135 -5.55 4.16 -21.66
C VAL A 135 -4.59 3.12 -21.06
N PHE A 136 -5.02 1.86 -20.95
CA PHE A 136 -4.17 0.76 -20.48
C PHE A 136 -3.08 0.42 -21.49
N ALA A 137 -3.37 0.47 -22.78
CA ALA A 137 -2.37 0.27 -23.82
C ALA A 137 -1.25 1.32 -23.74
N LEU A 138 -1.58 2.58 -23.42
CA LEU A 138 -0.61 3.65 -23.28
C LEU A 138 0.27 3.51 -22.02
N VAL A 139 -0.34 3.21 -20.85
CA VAL A 139 0.42 3.01 -19.60
C VAL A 139 1.27 1.74 -19.66
N ALA A 140 0.72 0.64 -20.18
CA ALA A 140 1.47 -0.59 -20.41
C ALA A 140 2.61 -0.36 -21.40
N GLY A 141 2.34 0.35 -22.51
CA GLY A 141 3.36 0.70 -23.52
C GLY A 141 4.51 1.51 -22.94
N VAL A 142 4.25 2.55 -22.14
CA VAL A 142 5.29 3.40 -21.54
C VAL A 142 6.12 2.63 -20.51
N VAL A 143 5.47 1.83 -19.65
CA VAL A 143 6.17 1.08 -18.59
C VAL A 143 6.97 -0.09 -19.18
N VAL A 144 6.41 -0.80 -20.16
CA VAL A 144 7.11 -1.87 -20.88
C VAL A 144 8.25 -1.30 -21.73
N ALA A 145 8.07 -0.15 -22.39
CA ALA A 145 9.14 0.52 -23.11
C ALA A 145 10.28 0.96 -22.18
N ALA A 146 9.97 1.52 -21.00
CA ALA A 146 10.99 1.87 -20.01
C ALA A 146 11.76 0.65 -19.49
N ALA A 147 11.06 -0.46 -19.21
CA ALA A 147 11.67 -1.72 -18.78
C ALA A 147 12.51 -2.37 -19.90
N LEU A 148 12.04 -2.33 -21.15
CA LEU A 148 12.73 -2.89 -22.32
C LEU A 148 13.92 -2.04 -22.77
N MET A 149 13.87 -0.72 -22.63
CA MET A 149 15.02 0.16 -22.91
C MET A 149 16.16 -0.04 -21.89
N ALA A 150 15.84 -0.51 -20.68
CA ALA A 150 16.82 -0.93 -19.69
C ALA A 150 17.30 -2.38 -19.92
N GLY A 151 16.41 -3.31 -20.28
CA GLY A 151 16.63 -4.77 -20.20
C GLY A 151 17.85 -5.34 -20.95
N PRO A 152 18.02 -5.16 -22.26
CA PRO A 152 19.10 -5.83 -23.02
C PRO A 152 20.48 -5.25 -22.73
N ALA A 153 20.58 -3.92 -22.59
CA ALA A 153 21.86 -3.24 -22.34
C ALA A 153 22.31 -3.30 -20.88
N VAL A 154 21.37 -3.50 -19.93
CA VAL A 154 21.66 -3.61 -18.50
C VAL A 154 21.75 -5.07 -18.06
N GLY A 155 20.90 -5.97 -18.57
CA GLY A 155 20.91 -7.39 -18.20
C GLY A 155 22.20 -8.13 -18.60
N ALA A 156 22.86 -7.70 -19.69
CA ALA A 156 24.17 -8.22 -20.05
C ALA A 156 25.31 -7.78 -19.11
N ARG A 157 25.09 -6.73 -18.30
CA ARG A 157 26.10 -6.16 -17.38
C ARG A 157 25.76 -6.33 -15.90
N MET A 158 24.50 -6.60 -15.57
CA MET A 158 23.97 -6.64 -14.21
C MET A 158 22.91 -7.74 -14.08
N PRO A 159 23.33 -9.00 -13.83
CA PRO A 159 22.41 -10.13 -13.71
C PRO A 159 21.42 -9.95 -12.55
N GLU A 160 21.74 -9.19 -11.50
CA GLU A 160 20.78 -8.97 -10.39
C GLU A 160 19.53 -8.19 -10.82
N LEU A 161 19.65 -7.27 -11.79
CA LEU A 161 18.49 -6.53 -12.30
C LEU A 161 17.56 -7.38 -13.15
N HIS A 162 18.02 -8.53 -13.65
CA HIS A 162 17.19 -9.42 -14.45
C HIS A 162 16.00 -9.96 -13.66
N VAL A 163 16.22 -10.35 -12.39
CA VAL A 163 15.15 -10.81 -11.50
C VAL A 163 14.12 -9.70 -11.28
N PHE A 164 14.58 -8.49 -10.96
CA PHE A 164 13.70 -7.33 -10.82
C PHE A 164 12.89 -7.08 -12.09
N THR A 165 13.52 -7.03 -13.27
CA THR A 165 12.84 -6.74 -14.54
C THR A 165 11.80 -7.79 -14.87
N VAL A 166 12.14 -9.08 -14.78
CA VAL A 166 11.22 -10.19 -15.07
C VAL A 166 10.03 -10.16 -14.11
N CYS A 167 10.28 -10.00 -12.81
CA CYS A 167 9.22 -9.92 -11.81
C CYS A 167 8.34 -8.68 -12.00
N PHE A 168 8.93 -7.51 -12.25
CA PHE A 168 8.20 -6.28 -12.45
C PHE A 168 7.31 -6.35 -13.69
N VAL A 169 7.84 -6.79 -14.84
CA VAL A 169 7.07 -6.95 -16.08
C VAL A 169 5.97 -8.02 -15.91
N GLY A 170 6.27 -9.15 -15.27
CA GLY A 170 5.30 -10.20 -15.01
C GLY A 170 4.15 -9.76 -14.09
N ILE A 171 4.47 -9.18 -12.94
CA ILE A 171 3.49 -8.70 -11.95
C ILE A 171 2.67 -7.54 -12.53
N PHE A 172 3.33 -6.54 -13.11
CA PHE A 172 2.66 -5.40 -13.70
C PHE A 172 1.81 -5.80 -14.91
N GLY A 173 2.31 -6.69 -15.77
CA GLY A 173 1.55 -7.25 -16.89
C GLY A 173 0.29 -7.98 -16.42
N ALA A 174 0.40 -8.81 -15.36
CA ALA A 174 -0.76 -9.45 -14.75
C ALA A 174 -1.77 -8.44 -14.20
N PHE A 175 -1.29 -7.37 -13.54
CA PHE A 175 -2.15 -6.28 -13.07
C PHE A 175 -2.82 -5.52 -14.20
N VAL A 176 -2.12 -5.25 -15.30
CA VAL A 176 -2.71 -4.65 -16.51
C VAL A 176 -3.80 -5.53 -17.07
N ILE A 177 -3.57 -6.85 -17.19
CA ILE A 177 -4.59 -7.81 -17.64
C ILE A 177 -5.82 -7.79 -16.72
N VAL A 178 -5.61 -7.86 -15.40
CA VAL A 178 -6.71 -7.81 -14.41
C VAL A 178 -7.48 -6.50 -14.50
N THR A 179 -6.80 -5.38 -14.74
CA THR A 179 -7.44 -4.06 -14.76
C THR A 179 -8.14 -3.79 -16.08
N LEU A 180 -7.55 -4.23 -17.21
CA LEU A 180 -8.21 -4.29 -18.52
C LEU A 180 -9.49 -5.12 -18.44
N ALA A 181 -9.40 -6.29 -17.80
CA ALA A 181 -10.55 -7.14 -17.54
C ALA A 181 -11.57 -6.52 -16.56
N ARG A 182 -11.28 -5.38 -15.91
CA ARG A 182 -12.19 -4.70 -14.96
C ARG A 182 -12.84 -3.42 -15.50
N SER A 183 -12.57 -3.05 -16.76
CA SER A 183 -13.19 -1.91 -17.47
C SER A 183 -13.44 -0.68 -16.59
N VAL A 184 -12.37 -0.07 -16.06
CA VAL A 184 -12.48 1.14 -15.27
C VAL A 184 -12.57 2.33 -16.24
N ARG A 185 -13.70 3.05 -16.24
CA ARG A 185 -13.74 4.39 -16.88
C ARG A 185 -12.78 5.29 -16.11
N VAL A 186 -11.69 5.67 -16.76
CA VAL A 186 -10.70 6.58 -16.17
C VAL A 186 -11.34 7.96 -16.10
N SER A 187 -11.54 8.47 -14.88
CA SER A 187 -12.01 9.84 -14.69
C SER A 187 -10.84 10.79 -14.90
N LEU A 188 -11.06 11.83 -15.71
CA LEU A 188 -10.09 12.89 -15.99
C LEU A 188 -9.54 13.54 -14.69
N SER A 189 -10.39 13.64 -13.67
CA SER A 189 -10.03 14.12 -12.33
C SER A 189 -8.99 13.28 -11.58
N ARG A 190 -8.54 12.15 -12.12
CA ARG A 190 -7.54 11.25 -11.52
C ARG A 190 -6.26 11.15 -12.33
N LEU A 191 -6.24 11.74 -13.52
CA LEU A 191 -5.07 11.67 -14.39
C LEU A 191 -3.87 12.30 -13.71
N LEU A 192 -4.03 13.45 -13.05
CA LEU A 192 -2.90 14.12 -12.42
C LEU A 192 -2.27 13.32 -11.26
N PRO A 193 -3.03 12.83 -10.25
CA PRO A 193 -2.48 11.95 -9.22
C PRO A 193 -1.85 10.67 -9.77
N ALA A 194 -2.50 10.01 -10.74
CA ALA A 194 -1.99 8.79 -11.33
C ALA A 194 -0.71 9.03 -12.16
N LEU A 195 -0.66 10.15 -12.89
CA LEU A 195 0.53 10.59 -13.62
C LEU A 195 1.69 10.82 -12.67
N LEU A 196 1.46 11.50 -11.53
CA LEU A 196 2.51 11.71 -10.54
C LEU A 196 3.06 10.39 -9.99
N VAL A 197 2.19 9.44 -9.61
CA VAL A 197 2.65 8.12 -9.14
C VAL A 197 3.43 7.40 -10.24
N THR A 198 2.99 7.50 -11.49
CA THR A 198 3.68 6.91 -12.64
C THR A 198 5.09 7.52 -12.82
N VAL A 199 5.19 8.84 -12.78
CA VAL A 199 6.47 9.57 -12.86
C VAL A 199 7.37 9.20 -11.68
N ALA A 200 6.82 9.10 -10.46
CA ALA A 200 7.56 8.69 -9.28
C ALA A 200 8.13 7.27 -9.40
N VAL A 201 7.33 6.32 -9.89
CA VAL A 201 7.78 4.94 -10.12
C VAL A 201 8.85 4.90 -11.21
N ALA A 202 8.69 5.64 -12.30
CA ALA A 202 9.71 5.75 -13.34
C ALA A 202 11.02 6.34 -12.79
N ALA A 203 10.93 7.40 -12.00
CA ALA A 203 12.09 8.02 -11.35
C ALA A 203 12.78 7.04 -10.38
N ALA A 204 12.03 6.28 -9.59
CA ALA A 204 12.56 5.24 -8.72
C ALA A 204 13.37 4.20 -9.50
N VAL A 205 12.81 3.64 -10.58
CA VAL A 205 13.49 2.65 -11.42
C VAL A 205 14.75 3.23 -12.06
N ILE A 206 14.66 4.43 -12.63
CA ILE A 206 15.82 5.12 -13.25
C ILE A 206 16.92 5.33 -12.21
N MET A 207 16.56 5.80 -11.00
CA MET A 207 17.53 6.02 -9.93
C MET A 207 18.18 4.73 -9.45
N THR A 208 17.45 3.61 -9.37
CA THR A 208 18.05 2.29 -9.06
C THR A 208 19.09 1.90 -10.12
N VAL A 209 18.77 2.07 -11.40
CA VAL A 209 19.70 1.74 -12.49
C VAL A 209 20.94 2.65 -12.47
N ILE A 210 20.76 3.95 -12.26
CA ILE A 210 21.88 4.91 -12.13
C ILE A 210 22.76 4.53 -10.93
N PHE A 211 22.15 4.20 -9.80
CA PHE A 211 22.84 3.81 -8.58
C PHE A 211 23.72 2.58 -8.81
N LEU A 212 23.15 1.49 -9.33
CA LEU A 212 23.87 0.24 -9.59
C LEU A 212 24.95 0.39 -10.68
N ARG A 213 24.76 1.31 -11.64
CA ARG A 213 25.81 1.64 -12.63
C ARG A 213 26.99 2.36 -12.03
N ARG A 214 26.75 3.15 -10.99
CA ARG A 214 27.79 3.93 -10.34
C ARG A 214 28.54 3.11 -9.31
N ASP A 215 27.83 2.26 -8.57
CA ASP A 215 28.39 1.30 -7.63
C ASP A 215 27.85 -0.11 -7.93
N PRO A 216 28.54 -0.90 -8.78
CA PRO A 216 28.16 -2.29 -9.04
C PRO A 216 28.20 -3.18 -7.80
N GLY A 217 29.00 -2.84 -6.78
CA GLY A 217 29.07 -3.59 -5.51
C GLY A 217 27.75 -3.53 -4.73
N ALA A 218 26.96 -2.47 -4.93
CA ALA A 218 25.63 -2.33 -4.36
C ALA A 218 24.66 -3.44 -4.76
N ALA A 219 24.91 -4.13 -5.87
CA ALA A 219 24.03 -5.16 -6.38
C ALA A 219 23.91 -6.37 -5.43
N VAL A 220 24.92 -6.62 -4.58
CA VAL A 220 24.87 -7.61 -3.50
C VAL A 220 23.73 -7.34 -2.51
N HIS A 221 23.35 -6.08 -2.30
CA HIS A 221 22.23 -5.71 -1.44
C HIS A 221 20.87 -5.83 -2.13
N LEU A 222 20.84 -5.90 -3.47
CA LEU A 222 19.62 -6.16 -4.24
C LEU A 222 19.45 -7.67 -4.46
N THR A 223 19.40 -8.41 -3.36
CA THR A 223 19.18 -9.87 -3.39
C THR A 223 17.90 -10.22 -4.17
N PRO A 224 17.73 -11.46 -4.67
CA PRO A 224 16.52 -11.85 -5.38
C PRO A 224 15.22 -11.52 -4.62
N GLY A 225 15.22 -11.68 -3.29
CA GLY A 225 14.10 -11.30 -2.43
C GLY A 225 13.80 -9.80 -2.45
N TRP A 226 14.83 -8.96 -2.33
CA TRP A 226 14.68 -7.49 -2.42
C TRP A 226 14.28 -7.02 -3.82
N SER A 227 14.79 -7.67 -4.87
CA SER A 227 14.37 -7.44 -6.26
C SER A 227 12.88 -7.73 -6.46
N VAL A 228 12.39 -8.88 -6.00
CA VAL A 228 10.97 -9.25 -6.07
C VAL A 228 10.12 -8.28 -5.25
N PHE A 229 10.58 -7.92 -4.06
CA PHE A 229 9.89 -6.96 -3.20
C PHE A 229 9.77 -5.58 -3.86
N LEU A 230 10.88 -5.02 -4.36
CA LEU A 230 10.90 -3.75 -5.07
C LEU A 230 9.95 -3.78 -6.27
N ALA A 231 10.01 -4.83 -7.08
CA ALA A 231 9.11 -5.04 -8.22
C ALA A 231 7.63 -5.05 -7.79
N ALA A 232 7.28 -5.82 -6.76
CA ALA A 232 5.92 -5.94 -6.26
C ALA A 232 5.39 -4.62 -5.70
N VAL A 233 6.22 -3.86 -4.96
CA VAL A 233 5.83 -2.56 -4.41
C VAL A 233 5.60 -1.53 -5.51
N LEU A 234 6.53 -1.39 -6.47
CA LEU A 234 6.38 -0.43 -7.57
C LEU A 234 5.21 -0.79 -8.48
N ALA A 235 5.05 -2.07 -8.83
CA ALA A 235 3.90 -2.53 -9.62
C ALA A 235 2.58 -2.35 -8.86
N GLY A 236 2.57 -2.61 -7.55
CA GLY A 236 1.43 -2.37 -6.67
C GLY A 236 1.03 -0.89 -6.58
N CYS A 237 2.02 0.03 -6.52
CA CYS A 237 1.76 1.47 -6.55
C CYS A 237 1.09 1.90 -7.86
N LEU A 238 1.62 1.43 -9.01
CA LEU A 238 1.03 1.70 -10.32
C LEU A 238 -0.38 1.12 -10.42
N TRP A 239 -0.57 -0.13 -10.00
CA TRP A 239 -1.86 -0.77 -10.02
C TRP A 239 -2.87 -0.03 -9.15
N ALA A 240 -2.52 0.33 -7.92
CA ALA A 240 -3.40 1.07 -7.01
C ALA A 240 -3.79 2.45 -7.57
N ALA A 241 -2.85 3.14 -8.25
CA ALA A 241 -3.13 4.42 -8.89
C ALA A 241 -4.17 4.31 -10.02
N VAL A 242 -4.14 3.21 -10.78
CA VAL A 242 -5.05 2.97 -11.90
C VAL A 242 -6.36 2.29 -11.46
N ALA A 243 -6.31 1.40 -10.47
CA ALA A 243 -7.44 0.61 -9.98
C ALA A 243 -8.34 1.35 -8.99
N ALA A 244 -8.07 2.63 -8.71
CA ALA A 244 -8.82 3.42 -7.74
C ALA A 244 -10.36 3.38 -8.03
N PRO A 245 -11.23 3.10 -7.03
CA PRO A 245 -12.66 2.87 -7.21
C PRO A 245 -13.37 4.08 -7.79
N GLN A 246 -14.48 3.91 -8.51
CA GLN A 246 -15.17 5.01 -9.23
C GLN A 246 -15.52 6.23 -8.33
N PRO A 247 -15.49 7.45 -8.91
CA PRO A 247 -15.62 8.72 -8.15
C PRO A 247 -16.99 8.92 -7.48
N GLU A 248 -18.01 8.15 -7.89
CA GLU A 248 -19.34 8.18 -7.25
C GLU A 248 -19.28 7.85 -5.75
N ARG A 249 -18.22 7.15 -5.29
CA ARG A 249 -18.10 6.65 -3.91
C ARG A 249 -16.99 7.28 -3.08
N ILE A 250 -16.13 8.08 -3.72
CA ILE A 250 -14.94 8.67 -3.08
C ILE A 250 -14.96 10.16 -3.34
N SER A 251 -14.71 10.95 -2.29
CA SER A 251 -14.48 12.38 -2.43
C SER A 251 -13.41 12.64 -3.51
N ARG A 252 -13.72 13.50 -4.48
CA ARG A 252 -12.78 13.89 -5.55
C ARG A 252 -11.46 14.43 -4.99
N PHE A 253 -11.45 14.89 -3.74
CA PHE A 253 -10.29 15.45 -3.05
C PHE A 253 -9.33 14.42 -2.47
N ALA A 254 -9.74 13.18 -2.23
CA ALA A 254 -8.91 12.19 -1.54
C ALA A 254 -7.56 11.92 -2.25
N PRO A 255 -7.51 11.74 -3.59
CA PRO A 255 -6.24 11.55 -4.30
C PRO A 255 -5.31 12.77 -4.21
N TYR A 256 -5.87 13.98 -4.31
CA TYR A 256 -5.10 15.23 -4.25
C TYR A 256 -4.53 15.49 -2.86
N LEU A 257 -5.30 15.19 -1.80
CA LEU A 257 -4.81 15.28 -0.43
C LEU A 257 -3.65 14.30 -0.18
N GLY A 258 -3.80 13.05 -0.65
CA GLY A 258 -2.75 12.05 -0.55
C GLY A 258 -1.47 12.47 -1.27
N VAL A 259 -1.60 12.90 -2.52
CA VAL A 259 -0.48 13.41 -3.32
C VAL A 259 0.16 14.65 -2.69
N GLY A 260 -0.64 15.62 -2.25
CA GLY A 260 -0.12 16.84 -1.61
C GLY A 260 0.69 16.53 -0.35
N ALA A 261 0.22 15.60 0.48
CA ALA A 261 0.96 15.16 1.65
C ALA A 261 2.23 14.38 1.31
N ALA A 262 2.21 13.57 0.26
CA ALA A 262 3.40 12.89 -0.23
C ALA A 262 4.48 13.89 -0.67
N LEU A 263 4.09 14.90 -1.45
CA LEU A 263 5.00 15.97 -1.87
C LEU A 263 5.54 16.76 -0.67
N ALA A 264 4.69 17.06 0.32
CA ALA A 264 5.13 17.72 1.55
C ALA A 264 6.12 16.87 2.37
N CYS A 265 5.87 15.55 2.50
CA CYS A 265 6.78 14.63 3.17
C CYS A 265 8.14 14.56 2.49
N VAL A 266 8.14 14.38 1.16
CA VAL A 266 9.33 14.26 0.32
C VAL A 266 10.12 15.57 0.32
N GLY A 267 9.43 16.71 0.18
CA GLY A 267 10.06 18.03 0.24
C GLY A 267 10.66 18.34 1.61
N GLY A 268 9.95 18.00 2.69
CA GLY A 268 10.47 18.16 4.05
C GLY A 268 11.67 17.25 4.33
N PHE A 269 11.64 16.00 3.87
CA PHE A 269 12.78 15.10 3.97
C PHE A 269 13.99 15.62 3.19
N TRP A 270 13.77 16.08 1.96
CA TRP A 270 14.82 16.70 1.16
C TRP A 270 15.44 17.90 1.86
N LEU A 271 14.61 18.84 2.34
CA LEU A 271 15.09 20.03 3.04
C LEU A 271 15.88 19.66 4.30
N LEU A 272 15.37 18.74 5.10
CA LEU A 272 16.02 18.29 6.33
C LEU A 272 17.35 17.60 6.05
N SER A 273 17.43 16.82 4.98
CA SER A 273 18.72 16.25 4.54
C SER A 273 19.71 17.35 4.15
N ARG A 274 19.27 18.42 3.45
CA ARG A 274 20.17 19.54 3.12
C ARG A 274 20.69 20.26 4.36
N VAL A 275 19.82 20.45 5.35
CA VAL A 275 20.20 21.03 6.65
C VAL A 275 21.21 20.13 7.38
N ALA A 276 20.96 18.82 7.41
CA ALA A 276 21.80 17.86 8.12
C ALA A 276 23.24 17.78 7.57
N TYR A 277 23.41 18.12 6.28
CA TYR A 277 24.68 18.08 5.57
C TYR A 277 25.32 19.44 5.36
N THR A 278 24.85 20.49 6.05
CA THR A 278 25.50 21.81 6.02
C THR A 278 26.59 21.85 7.09
N PRO A 279 27.90 21.92 6.74
CA PRO A 279 29.00 21.76 7.70
C PRO A 279 28.91 22.69 8.90
N ARG A 280 28.55 23.98 8.66
CA ARG A 280 28.37 24.98 9.72
C ARG A 280 27.30 24.59 10.75
N LEU A 281 26.22 23.96 10.31
CA LEU A 281 25.14 23.54 11.20
C LEU A 281 25.49 22.23 11.92
N THR A 282 26.19 21.33 11.26
CA THR A 282 26.70 20.10 11.87
C THR A 282 27.74 20.42 12.97
N GLU A 283 28.63 21.40 12.74
CA GLU A 283 29.57 21.89 13.76
C GLU A 283 28.84 22.54 14.95
N ALA A 284 27.81 23.35 14.69
CA ALA A 284 27.07 24.05 15.73
C ALA A 284 26.10 23.16 16.54
N LEU A 285 25.45 22.19 15.88
CA LEU A 285 24.36 21.37 16.44
C LEU A 285 24.76 19.89 16.66
N GLY A 286 25.98 19.51 16.30
CA GLY A 286 26.46 18.14 16.37
C GLY A 286 25.59 17.18 15.54
N GLN A 287 25.20 16.06 16.15
CA GLN A 287 24.42 14.99 15.50
C GLN A 287 22.91 15.25 15.47
N LEU A 288 22.42 16.34 16.08
CA LEU A 288 20.98 16.62 16.17
C LEU A 288 20.28 16.66 14.79
N PRO A 289 20.82 17.30 13.74
CA PRO A 289 20.17 17.32 12.43
C PRO A 289 20.04 15.94 11.78
N ALA A 290 21.05 15.08 11.92
CA ALA A 290 21.02 13.71 11.41
C ALA A 290 19.97 12.87 12.16
N LEU A 291 19.90 13.00 13.49
CA LEU A 291 18.87 12.36 14.30
C LEU A 291 17.47 12.81 13.87
N LEU A 292 17.26 14.11 13.65
CA LEU A 292 15.99 14.63 13.15
C LEU A 292 15.64 14.07 11.77
N ALA A 293 16.62 13.93 10.87
CA ALA A 293 16.41 13.33 9.54
C ALA A 293 16.00 11.85 9.63
N VAL A 294 16.61 11.09 10.53
CA VAL A 294 16.22 9.69 10.81
C VAL A 294 14.82 9.62 11.41
N LEU A 295 14.50 10.45 12.40
CA LEU A 295 13.16 10.51 12.99
C LEU A 295 12.11 10.92 11.94
N TRP A 296 12.43 11.87 11.07
CA TRP A 296 11.56 12.27 9.98
C TRP A 296 11.25 11.09 9.06
N LEU A 297 12.29 10.38 8.61
CA LEU A 297 12.15 9.21 7.75
C LEU A 297 11.30 8.11 8.39
N LEU A 298 11.48 7.85 9.68
CA LEU A 298 10.77 6.81 10.40
C LEU A 298 9.29 7.14 10.64
N PHE A 299 8.99 8.37 11.03
CA PHE A 299 7.67 8.72 11.54
C PHE A 299 6.82 9.51 10.54
N VAL A 300 7.40 10.47 9.83
CA VAL A 300 6.62 11.45 9.05
C VAL A 300 5.85 10.82 7.89
N PRO A 301 6.41 9.89 7.08
CA PRO A 301 5.63 9.22 6.04
C PRO A 301 4.40 8.50 6.62
N THR A 302 4.57 7.74 7.71
CA THR A 302 3.49 7.00 8.35
C THR A 302 2.45 7.91 9.00
N VAL A 303 2.90 8.97 9.68
CA VAL A 303 2.02 9.99 10.28
C VAL A 303 1.24 10.74 9.20
N SER A 304 1.86 11.05 8.07
CA SER A 304 1.17 11.74 6.96
C SER A 304 0.02 10.91 6.40
N VAL A 305 0.23 9.59 6.24
CA VAL A 305 -0.81 8.64 5.81
C VAL A 305 -1.99 8.65 6.79
N PHE A 306 -1.71 8.66 8.10
CA PHE A 306 -2.74 8.77 9.14
C PHE A 306 -3.48 10.11 9.10
N VAL A 307 -2.75 11.23 9.08
CA VAL A 307 -3.31 12.59 9.13
C VAL A 307 -4.20 12.85 7.92
N VAL A 308 -3.75 12.48 6.73
CA VAL A 308 -4.54 12.62 5.50
C VAL A 308 -5.79 11.75 5.54
N ALA A 309 -5.66 10.50 5.99
CA ALA A 309 -6.81 9.61 6.12
C ALA A 309 -7.84 10.15 7.14
N LEU A 310 -7.36 10.71 8.25
CA LEU A 310 -8.18 11.36 9.27
C LEU A 310 -8.91 12.58 8.70
N ALA A 311 -8.18 13.50 8.07
CA ALA A 311 -8.74 14.73 7.50
C ALA A 311 -9.77 14.45 6.39
N ALA A 312 -9.48 13.48 5.51
CA ALA A 312 -10.39 13.11 4.44
C ALA A 312 -11.62 12.34 4.95
N ALA A 313 -11.50 11.53 6.01
CA ALA A 313 -12.64 10.87 6.63
C ALA A 313 -13.54 11.84 7.40
N SER A 314 -12.95 12.79 8.15
CA SER A 314 -13.71 13.77 8.92
C SER A 314 -14.49 14.72 8.02
N LYS A 315 -13.81 15.31 7.02
CA LYS A 315 -14.43 16.23 6.05
C LYS A 315 -15.44 15.53 5.15
N GLY A 316 -15.11 14.32 4.69
CA GLY A 316 -15.98 13.54 3.80
C GLY A 316 -17.07 12.74 4.51
N ARG A 317 -17.10 12.74 5.85
CA ARG A 317 -17.94 11.88 6.70
C ARG A 317 -17.95 10.42 6.24
N SER A 318 -16.82 9.96 5.72
CA SER A 318 -16.71 8.69 5.03
C SER A 318 -15.35 8.07 5.28
N TYR A 319 -15.35 6.92 5.94
CA TYR A 319 -14.15 6.11 6.14
C TYR A 319 -13.49 5.68 4.84
N HIS A 320 -14.30 5.39 3.82
CA HIS A 320 -13.77 5.00 2.52
C HIS A 320 -12.97 6.15 1.89
N SER A 321 -13.47 7.39 2.01
CA SER A 321 -12.74 8.59 1.59
C SER A 321 -11.41 8.74 2.33
N GLY A 322 -11.41 8.54 3.66
CA GLY A 322 -10.19 8.55 4.47
C GLY A 322 -9.18 7.48 4.07
N LEU A 323 -9.63 6.23 3.98
CA LEU A 323 -8.77 5.10 3.65
C LEU A 323 -8.10 5.31 2.29
N TRP A 324 -8.85 5.77 1.28
CA TRP A 324 -8.28 6.08 -0.03
C TRP A 324 -7.29 7.23 -0.01
N ALA A 325 -7.57 8.30 0.75
CA ALA A 325 -6.63 9.41 0.87
C ALA A 325 -5.30 8.94 1.49
N GLY A 326 -5.35 8.08 2.51
CA GLY A 326 -4.16 7.45 3.09
C GLY A 326 -3.42 6.53 2.13
N ILE A 327 -4.15 5.70 1.35
CA ILE A 327 -3.55 4.85 0.31
C ILE A 327 -2.83 5.71 -0.73
N TRP A 328 -3.46 6.80 -1.20
CA TRP A 328 -2.84 7.72 -2.16
C TRP A 328 -1.58 8.38 -1.60
N ALA A 329 -1.56 8.77 -0.32
CA ALA A 329 -0.36 9.25 0.35
C ALA A 329 0.75 8.20 0.36
N GLY A 330 0.39 6.93 0.64
CA GLY A 330 1.33 5.81 0.64
C GLY A 330 1.96 5.55 -0.73
N ILE A 331 1.13 5.30 -1.75
CA ILE A 331 1.61 4.92 -3.09
C ILE A 331 2.34 6.04 -3.83
N ALA A 332 2.11 7.30 -3.45
CA ALA A 332 2.89 8.43 -3.96
C ALA A 332 4.20 8.61 -3.17
N SER A 333 4.16 8.53 -1.84
CA SER A 333 5.34 8.73 -0.99
C SER A 333 6.40 7.65 -1.20
N ALA A 334 6.03 6.37 -1.28
CA ALA A 334 6.99 5.26 -1.39
C ALA A 334 7.99 5.44 -2.54
N PRO A 335 7.56 5.50 -3.82
CA PRO A 335 8.50 5.62 -4.94
C PRO A 335 9.23 6.97 -4.95
N LEU A 336 8.58 8.08 -4.55
CA LEU A 336 9.23 9.40 -4.48
C LEU A 336 10.35 9.43 -3.44
N MET A 337 10.07 8.98 -2.21
CA MET A 337 11.05 8.92 -1.12
C MET A 337 12.22 8.00 -1.49
N TYR A 338 11.93 6.83 -2.07
CA TYR A 338 12.95 5.88 -2.49
C TYR A 338 13.87 6.46 -3.58
N GLY A 339 13.30 7.05 -4.65
CA GLY A 339 14.09 7.68 -5.71
C GLY A 339 14.91 8.86 -5.20
N LEU A 340 14.31 9.70 -4.35
CA LEU A 340 14.99 10.83 -3.73
C LEU A 340 16.14 10.39 -2.81
N TRP A 341 15.95 9.31 -2.05
CA TRP A 341 16.99 8.74 -1.20
C TRP A 341 18.19 8.29 -2.02
N LEU A 342 17.96 7.50 -3.08
CA LEU A 342 19.06 7.05 -3.95
C LEU A 342 19.79 8.24 -4.57
N TYR A 343 19.06 9.25 -5.03
CA TYR A 343 19.65 10.48 -5.56
C TYR A 343 20.50 11.21 -4.49
N GLY A 344 19.94 11.38 -3.30
CA GLY A 344 20.61 12.01 -2.18
C GLY A 344 21.88 11.26 -1.78
N SER A 345 21.82 9.93 -1.72
CA SER A 345 22.96 9.09 -1.35
C SER A 345 24.13 9.20 -2.33
N LEU A 346 23.89 9.13 -3.65
CA LEU A 346 24.95 9.32 -4.66
C LEU A 346 25.58 10.70 -4.57
N HIS A 347 24.75 11.72 -4.32
CA HIS A 347 25.22 13.09 -4.20
C HIS A 347 26.06 13.30 -2.94
N MET A 348 25.61 12.78 -1.80
CA MET A 348 26.30 12.93 -0.52
C MET A 348 27.53 12.06 -0.42
N TYR A 349 27.52 10.85 -0.98
CA TYR A 349 28.70 9.99 -1.04
C TYR A 349 29.85 10.68 -1.78
N ARG A 350 29.54 11.43 -2.85
CA ARG A 350 30.54 12.23 -3.57
C ARG A 350 31.15 13.36 -2.71
N ILE A 351 30.41 13.90 -1.74
CA ILE A 351 30.86 15.03 -0.91
C ILE A 351 31.59 14.53 0.34
N ASN A 352 31.06 13.51 1.01
CA ASN A 352 31.49 13.09 2.35
C ASN A 352 32.08 11.67 2.39
N GLY A 353 31.94 10.86 1.33
CA GLY A 353 32.45 9.48 1.32
C GLY A 353 31.72 8.49 2.25
N GLY A 354 30.49 8.80 2.69
CA GLY A 354 29.74 8.01 3.67
C GLY A 354 28.25 7.79 3.35
N LEU A 355 27.55 7.14 4.28
CA LEU A 355 26.11 6.84 4.18
C LEU A 355 25.25 8.11 4.29
N PHE A 356 24.10 8.11 3.61
CA PHE A 356 23.17 9.25 3.55
C PHE A 356 22.49 9.61 4.89
N LEU A 357 22.60 8.80 5.94
CA LEU A 357 22.11 9.18 7.29
C LEU A 357 22.97 8.65 8.46
N PHE A 358 23.97 7.81 8.21
CA PHE A 358 24.69 7.07 9.26
C PHE A 358 26.17 7.45 9.40
N GLY A 359 26.61 8.47 8.66
CA GLY A 359 27.96 9.04 8.78
C GLY A 359 29.01 8.36 7.89
N ASP A 360 30.27 8.65 8.18
CA ASP A 360 31.42 8.32 7.34
C ASP A 360 31.79 6.83 7.42
N GLY A 361 32.38 6.31 6.32
CA GLY A 361 33.08 5.03 6.32
C GLY A 361 32.26 3.78 6.00
N ALA A 362 30.94 3.88 5.88
CA ALA A 362 30.12 2.77 5.41
C ALA A 362 30.06 2.70 3.88
N PRO A 363 30.01 1.50 3.27
CA PRO A 363 30.00 1.32 1.82
C PRO A 363 28.82 2.04 1.15
N GLU A 364 29.05 2.64 -0.03
CA GLU A 364 28.00 3.29 -0.84
C GLU A 364 26.82 2.33 -1.06
N ALA A 365 27.14 1.07 -1.34
CA ALA A 365 26.28 -0.10 -1.44
C ALA A 365 25.18 -0.23 -0.36
N GLU A 366 25.48 0.12 0.90
CA GLU A 366 24.52 0.01 2.01
C GLU A 366 23.38 1.04 1.91
N ASN A 367 23.53 2.12 1.13
CA ASN A 367 22.45 3.07 0.92
C ASN A 367 21.25 2.44 0.19
N LEU A 368 21.48 1.43 -0.66
CA LEU A 368 20.41 0.76 -1.39
C LEU A 368 19.53 -0.07 -0.45
N SER A 369 20.13 -0.84 0.47
CA SER A 369 19.39 -1.63 1.47
C SER A 369 18.64 -0.73 2.44
N ALA A 370 19.24 0.40 2.84
CA ALA A 370 18.59 1.41 3.66
C ALA A 370 17.38 2.04 2.94
N ALA A 371 17.51 2.40 1.66
CA ALA A 371 16.40 2.93 0.87
C ALA A 371 15.22 1.95 0.78
N LEU A 372 15.52 0.67 0.50
CA LEU A 372 14.51 -0.39 0.44
C LEU A 372 13.79 -0.57 1.79
N SER A 373 14.55 -0.55 2.88
CA SER A 373 14.01 -0.77 4.22
C SER A 373 13.19 0.41 4.73
N PHE A 374 13.75 1.62 4.68
CA PHE A 374 13.12 2.79 5.28
C PHE A 374 12.09 3.48 4.39
N CYS A 375 12.28 3.51 3.07
CA CYS A 375 11.33 4.18 2.18
C CYS A 375 10.19 3.26 1.73
N LEU A 376 10.47 1.97 1.49
CA LEU A 376 9.49 1.04 0.93
C LEU A 376 8.91 0.11 2.00
N LEU A 377 9.75 -0.68 2.68
CA LEU A 377 9.27 -1.67 3.65
C LEU A 377 8.49 -1.00 4.79
N LEU A 378 9.04 0.05 5.40
CA LEU A 378 8.37 0.79 6.47
C LEU A 378 6.98 1.30 6.03
N LEU A 379 6.88 1.89 4.85
CA LEU A 379 5.61 2.45 4.36
C LEU A 379 4.61 1.36 3.97
N VAL A 380 5.05 0.25 3.38
CA VAL A 380 4.19 -0.89 3.04
C VAL A 380 3.66 -1.57 4.31
N VAL A 381 4.50 -1.68 5.33
CA VAL A 381 4.16 -2.35 6.58
C VAL A 381 3.29 -1.46 7.46
N PHE A 382 3.60 -0.17 7.62
CA PHE A 382 2.89 0.70 8.55
C PHE A 382 1.86 1.62 7.89
N GLY A 383 2.01 1.97 6.62
CA GLY A 383 1.09 2.84 5.90
C GLY A 383 -0.36 2.35 5.94
N PRO A 384 -0.67 1.10 5.53
CA PRO A 384 -2.06 0.63 5.48
C PRO A 384 -2.75 0.59 6.86
N PRO A 385 -2.13 0.06 7.93
CA PRO A 385 -2.71 0.16 9.28
C PRO A 385 -2.99 1.60 9.71
N PHE A 386 -2.05 2.51 9.49
CA PHE A 386 -2.21 3.92 9.87
C PHE A 386 -3.28 4.63 9.03
N ALA A 387 -3.45 4.29 7.75
CA ALA A 387 -4.57 4.78 6.94
C ALA A 387 -5.92 4.31 7.51
N VAL A 388 -6.01 3.04 7.95
CA VAL A 388 -7.20 2.49 8.59
C VAL A 388 -7.50 3.21 9.91
N PHE A 389 -6.49 3.41 10.76
CA PHE A 389 -6.64 4.12 12.03
C PHE A 389 -7.08 5.57 11.81
N GLY A 390 -6.42 6.30 10.92
CA GLY A 390 -6.75 7.68 10.59
C GLY A 390 -8.18 7.79 10.08
N ALA A 391 -8.58 6.94 9.13
CA ALA A 391 -9.93 6.94 8.58
C ALA A 391 -11.00 6.61 9.63
N ALA A 392 -10.72 5.69 10.56
CA ALA A 392 -11.63 5.34 11.65
C ALA A 392 -11.81 6.50 12.64
N THR A 393 -10.69 7.13 13.04
CA THR A 393 -10.70 8.29 13.95
C THR A 393 -11.40 9.49 13.34
N GLY A 394 -11.09 9.82 12.08
CA GLY A 394 -11.71 10.95 11.37
C GLY A 394 -13.23 10.81 11.27
N LEU A 395 -13.74 9.60 11.03
CA LEU A 395 -15.19 9.37 11.01
C LEU A 395 -15.84 9.54 12.38
N ARG A 396 -15.17 9.14 13.48
CA ARG A 396 -15.72 9.32 14.83
C ARG A 396 -15.85 10.81 15.16
N LEU A 397 -14.81 11.60 14.84
CA LEU A 397 -14.82 13.05 15.04
C LEU A 397 -15.95 13.75 14.27
N SER A 398 -16.36 13.21 13.11
CA SER A 398 -17.45 13.80 12.33
C SER A 398 -18.86 13.51 12.89
N HIS A 399 -19.00 12.57 13.84
CA HIS A 399 -20.28 12.20 14.47
C HIS A 399 -20.44 12.80 15.87
N ASP A 400 -19.44 13.53 16.37
CA ASP A 400 -19.52 14.12 17.70
C ASP A 400 -20.59 15.23 17.71
N PRO A 401 -21.67 15.09 18.51
CA PRO A 401 -22.74 16.08 18.57
C PRO A 401 -22.26 17.46 19.00
N ALA A 402 -21.12 17.59 19.68
CA ALA A 402 -20.51 18.89 19.99
C ALA A 402 -20.20 19.71 18.73
N ASN A 403 -19.88 19.04 17.61
CA ASN A 403 -19.63 19.69 16.32
C ASN A 403 -20.92 20.02 15.54
N SER A 404 -22.11 19.64 16.05
CA SER A 404 -23.41 19.89 15.43
C SER A 404 -24.12 21.14 15.96
N VAL A 405 -23.54 21.83 16.95
CA VAL A 405 -24.02 23.13 17.41
C VAL A 405 -23.74 24.15 16.30
N SER A 406 -24.67 24.24 15.36
CA SER A 406 -24.60 25.23 14.30
C SER A 406 -24.68 26.63 14.93
N PRO A 407 -23.90 27.61 14.46
CA PRO A 407 -24.00 29.00 14.88
C PRO A 407 -25.28 29.64 14.29
N GLN A 408 -26.45 29.09 14.64
CA GLN A 408 -27.76 29.65 14.28
C GLN A 408 -28.29 30.66 15.33
N ALA A 409 -27.43 31.11 16.24
CA ALA A 409 -27.78 32.19 17.17
C ALA A 409 -26.74 33.29 17.08
N LYS A 410 -26.87 34.15 16.06
CA LYS A 410 -26.50 35.58 16.11
C LYS A 410 -27.14 36.33 14.95
#